data_AF-A0A955RWK3-F1
#
_entry.id   AF-A0A955RWK3-F1
#
_cell.length_a   1.000
_cell.length_b   1.000
_cell.length_c   1.000
_cell.angle_alpha   90.00
_cell.angle_beta   90.00
_cell.angle_gamma   90.00
#
_symmetry.space_group_name_H-M   'P 1'
#
loop_
_entity.id
_entity.type
_entity.pdbx_description
1 polymer ?
#
loop_
_entity_poly.entity_id
_entity_poly.type
_entity_poly.pdbx_seq_one_letter_code
_entity_poly.pdbx_strand_id
1 'polypeptide(L)'
;MLPDFLIPFTAIGLAELGDKTQLAVLLLATRTTRHTALAAGVMAAFVAVDGLAVILGSAAGMLIPLNVIRILAGVLFIIFGMVMLRGEDEDEEAKEIEMKSPFITGFMVILLSEMGDKTQIAAGLFAAKYSSVAVFAGTIAALAVLSVLAIWAGQFLSKKIDQKLLSRIAGILFVTIGAVMLIAG
;
A
#
# COMPACT_ATOMS: atom_id res chain seq x y z
N MET A 1 -4.01 19.77 7.45
CA MET A 1 -4.49 18.65 8.30
C MET A 1 -5.45 17.73 7.55
N LEU A 2 -6.61 18.20 7.08
CA LEU A 2 -7.52 17.33 6.29
C LEU A 2 -6.90 16.89 4.95
N PRO A 3 -6.24 17.77 4.15
CA PRO A 3 -5.58 17.35 2.91
C PRO A 3 -4.38 16.41 3.17
N ASP A 4 -3.62 16.67 4.23
CA ASP A 4 -2.45 15.87 4.66
C ASP A 4 -2.82 14.42 5.01
N PHE A 5 -4.07 14.17 5.41
CA PHE A 5 -4.62 12.84 5.63
C PHE A 5 -5.22 12.25 4.34
N LEU A 6 -6.05 13.04 3.65
CA LEU A 6 -6.81 12.56 2.48
C LEU A 6 -5.91 12.22 1.29
N ILE A 7 -4.83 12.97 1.07
CA ILE A 7 -3.88 12.72 -0.03
C ILE A 7 -3.25 11.33 0.12
N PRO A 8 -2.56 10.99 1.22
CA PRO A 8 -1.99 9.65 1.40
C PRO A 8 -3.05 8.57 1.53
N PHE A 9 -4.19 8.83 2.20
CA PHE A 9 -5.29 7.86 2.26
C PHE A 9 -5.75 7.45 0.85
N THR A 10 -5.99 8.43 -0.01
CA THR A 10 -6.49 8.19 -1.37
C THR A 10 -5.39 7.61 -2.26
N ALA A 11 -4.20 8.19 -2.20
CA ALA A 11 -3.06 7.76 -3.02
C ALA A 11 -2.61 6.34 -2.69
N ILE A 12 -2.35 6.03 -1.42
CA ILE A 12 -1.94 4.69 -0.99
C ILE A 12 -3.10 3.71 -1.17
N GLY A 13 -4.31 4.08 -0.77
CA GLY A 13 -5.47 3.21 -0.91
C GLY A 13 -5.73 2.77 -2.35
N LEU A 14 -5.46 3.64 -3.32
CA LEU A 14 -5.62 3.32 -4.73
C LEU A 14 -4.40 2.62 -5.33
N ALA A 15 -3.22 2.79 -4.74
CA ALA A 15 -1.99 2.10 -5.14
C ALA A 15 -2.09 0.61 -4.86
N GLU A 16 -2.56 0.34 -3.65
CA GLU A 16 -2.61 -0.98 -3.06
C GLU A 16 -3.80 -1.77 -3.61
N LEU A 17 -4.84 -1.08 -4.13
CA LEU A 17 -6.09 -1.71 -4.55
C LEU A 17 -5.86 -2.80 -5.60
N GLY A 18 -5.96 -4.06 -5.16
CA GLY A 18 -5.76 -5.23 -6.01
C GLY A 18 -4.32 -5.59 -6.29
N ASP A 19 -3.39 -5.02 -5.54
CA ASP A 19 -1.99 -5.41 -5.61
C ASP A 19 -1.75 -6.78 -4.94
N LYS A 20 -0.54 -7.31 -5.13
CA LYS A 20 -0.08 -8.62 -4.66
C LYS A 20 -0.33 -8.81 -3.16
N THR A 21 -0.09 -7.79 -2.36
CA THR A 21 -0.28 -7.85 -0.90
C THR A 21 -1.75 -7.98 -0.53
N GLN A 22 -2.66 -7.29 -1.21
CA GLN A 22 -4.11 -7.48 -1.00
C GLN A 22 -4.60 -8.86 -1.43
N LEU A 23 -4.08 -9.37 -2.55
CA LEU A 23 -4.40 -10.72 -3.02
C LEU A 23 -3.86 -11.78 -2.06
N ALA A 24 -2.66 -11.58 -1.49
CA ALA A 24 -2.10 -12.45 -0.46
C ALA A 24 -2.97 -12.45 0.81
N VAL A 25 -3.41 -11.28 1.30
CA VAL A 25 -4.33 -11.17 2.45
C VAL A 25 -5.64 -11.90 2.18
N LEU A 26 -6.21 -11.73 0.98
CA LEU A 26 -7.42 -12.42 0.56
C LEU A 26 -7.23 -13.94 0.55
N LEU A 27 -6.16 -14.45 -0.05
CA LEU A 27 -5.86 -15.88 -0.10
C LEU A 27 -5.62 -16.47 1.29
N LEU A 28 -4.89 -15.77 2.16
CA LEU A 28 -4.71 -16.18 3.55
C LEU A 28 -6.03 -16.22 4.31
N ALA A 29 -6.95 -15.29 4.03
CA ALA A 29 -8.29 -15.29 4.62
C ALA A 29 -9.11 -16.52 4.20
N THR A 30 -8.97 -17.03 2.98
CA THR A 30 -9.65 -18.29 2.55
C THR A 30 -9.16 -19.54 3.30
N ARG A 31 -7.96 -19.46 3.91
CA ARG A 31 -7.28 -20.59 4.56
C ARG A 31 -7.32 -20.53 6.09
N THR A 32 -8.03 -19.57 6.68
CA THR A 32 -8.18 -19.46 8.13
C THR A 32 -9.60 -19.18 8.56
N THR A 33 -9.96 -19.62 9.76
CA THR A 33 -11.20 -19.24 10.44
C THR A 33 -10.99 -18.10 11.44
N ARG A 34 -9.74 -17.79 11.82
CA ARG A 34 -9.39 -16.76 12.80
C ARG A 34 -9.02 -15.44 12.13
N HIS A 35 -10.00 -14.87 11.44
CA HIS A 35 -9.86 -13.63 10.66
C HIS A 35 -9.37 -12.43 11.47
N THR A 36 -9.76 -12.32 12.74
CA THR A 36 -9.30 -11.23 13.63
C THR A 36 -7.81 -11.33 13.94
N ALA A 37 -7.30 -12.56 14.10
CA ALA A 37 -5.86 -12.78 14.31
C ALA A 37 -5.06 -12.48 13.03
N LEU A 38 -5.60 -12.85 11.86
CA LEU A 38 -5.02 -12.48 10.57
C LEU A 38 -4.98 -10.96 10.39
N ALA A 39 -6.11 -10.27 10.61
CA ALA A 39 -6.21 -8.82 10.52
C ALA A 39 -5.21 -8.12 11.46
N ALA A 40 -5.10 -8.58 12.71
CA ALA A 40 -4.14 -8.01 13.66
C ALA A 40 -2.68 -8.20 13.20
N GLY A 41 -2.34 -9.35 12.62
CA GLY A 41 -1.00 -9.61 12.07
C GLY A 41 -0.67 -8.71 10.88
N VAL A 42 -1.60 -8.62 9.92
CA VAL A 42 -1.50 -7.75 8.74
C VAL A 42 -1.34 -6.28 9.14
N MET A 43 -2.20 -5.79 10.05
CA MET A 43 -2.13 -4.40 10.50
C MET A 43 -0.86 -4.10 11.30
N ALA A 44 -0.39 -5.04 12.13
CA ALA A 44 0.87 -4.89 12.85
C ALA A 44 2.06 -4.77 11.89
N ALA A 45 2.05 -5.51 10.78
CA ALA A 45 3.06 -5.38 9.74
C ALA A 45 3.00 -4.00 9.10
N PHE A 46 1.85 -3.58 8.54
CA PHE A 46 1.69 -2.25 7.93
C PHE A 46 2.14 -1.12 8.85
N VAL A 47 1.72 -1.13 10.13
CA VAL A 47 2.17 -0.16 11.13
C VAL A 47 3.70 -0.13 11.27
N ALA A 48 4.36 -1.29 11.25
CA ALA A 48 5.81 -1.37 11.38
C ALA A 48 6.54 -0.82 10.14
N VAL A 49 6.14 -1.26 8.95
CA VAL A 49 6.82 -0.88 7.70
C VAL A 49 6.51 0.57 7.28
N ASP A 50 5.24 0.98 7.28
CA ASP A 50 4.85 2.35 6.94
C ASP A 50 5.27 3.34 8.03
N GLY A 51 5.26 2.90 9.30
CA GLY A 51 5.79 3.71 10.40
C GLY A 51 7.27 4.04 10.18
N LEU A 52 8.07 3.04 9.80
CA LEU A 52 9.48 3.26 9.46
C LEU A 52 9.63 4.21 8.27
N ALA A 53 8.87 3.99 7.19
CA ALA A 53 8.92 4.85 6.00
C ALA A 53 8.56 6.31 6.31
N VAL A 54 7.52 6.54 7.11
CA VAL A 54 7.10 7.89 7.54
C VAL A 54 8.15 8.55 8.43
N ILE A 55 8.73 7.82 9.39
CA ILE A 55 9.79 8.35 10.27
C ILE A 55 11.00 8.77 9.42
N LEU A 56 11.46 7.89 8.52
CA LEU A 56 12.60 8.17 7.65
C LEU A 56 12.32 9.33 6.69
N GLY A 57 11.12 9.37 6.09
CA GLY A 57 10.68 10.45 5.21
C GLY A 57 10.59 11.80 5.92
N SER A 58 10.02 11.82 7.13
CA SER A 58 9.95 13.02 7.97
C SER A 58 11.34 13.54 8.34
N ALA A 59 12.30 12.66 8.62
CA ALA A 59 13.69 13.06 8.89
C ALA A 59 14.39 13.58 7.62
N ALA A 60 14.18 12.93 6.48
CA ALA A 60 14.73 13.37 5.19
C ALA A 60 14.19 14.74 4.76
N GLY A 61 12.92 15.04 5.05
CA GLY A 61 12.30 16.35 4.80
C GLY A 61 12.97 17.53 5.52
N MET A 62 13.70 17.26 6.61
CA MET A 62 14.48 18.29 7.32
C MET A 62 15.81 18.62 6.62
N LEU A 63 16.31 17.72 5.76
CA LEU A 63 17.61 17.84 5.09
C LEU A 63 17.48 18.18 3.60
N ILE A 64 16.37 17.82 2.97
CA ILE A 64 16.18 17.92 1.52
C ILE A 64 15.22 19.09 1.20
N PRO A 65 15.58 20.01 0.29
CA PRO A 65 14.71 21.11 -0.14
C PRO A 65 13.34 20.63 -0.66
N LEU A 66 12.26 21.31 -0.23
CA LEU A 66 10.86 20.94 -0.54
C LEU A 66 10.55 20.86 -2.05
N ASN A 67 11.20 21.68 -2.86
CA ASN A 67 11.07 21.66 -4.32
C ASN A 67 11.60 20.34 -4.92
N VAL A 68 12.69 19.80 -4.38
CA VAL A 68 13.26 18.51 -4.82
C VAL A 68 12.34 17.35 -4.44
N ILE A 69 11.86 17.33 -3.18
CA ILE A 69 10.92 16.32 -2.68
C ILE A 69 9.66 16.27 -3.54
N ARG A 70 9.12 17.44 -3.89
CA ARG A 70 7.91 17.53 -4.71
C ARG A 70 8.11 16.98 -6.12
N ILE A 71 9.21 17.33 -6.77
CA ILE A 71 9.54 16.80 -8.11
C ILE A 71 9.73 15.29 -8.04
N LEU A 72 10.47 14.78 -7.04
CA LEU A 72 10.68 13.35 -6.84
C LEU A 72 9.35 12.60 -6.63
N ALA A 73 8.46 13.12 -5.79
CA ALA A 73 7.14 12.52 -5.56
C ALA A 73 6.32 12.46 -6.86
N GLY A 74 6.21 13.58 -7.58
CA GLY A 74 5.44 13.62 -8.83
C GLY A 74 5.99 12.66 -9.89
N VAL A 75 7.31 12.59 -10.04
CA VAL A 75 7.97 11.68 -10.98
C VAL A 75 7.73 10.22 -10.58
N LEU A 76 7.88 9.87 -9.29
CA LEU A 76 7.65 8.50 -8.81
C LEU A 76 6.21 8.04 -9.01
N PHE A 77 5.22 8.89 -8.72
CA PHE A 77 3.81 8.58 -8.96
C PHE A 77 3.50 8.32 -10.44
N ILE A 78 4.11 9.07 -11.35
CA ILE A 78 3.96 8.85 -12.79
C ILE A 78 4.62 7.55 -13.24
N ILE A 79 5.84 7.26 -12.75
CA ILE A 79 6.54 6.01 -13.03
C ILE A 79 5.71 4.82 -12.55
N PHE A 80 5.22 4.85 -11.31
CA PHE A 80 4.40 3.76 -10.77
C PHE A 80 3.08 3.59 -11.52
N GLY A 81 2.40 4.68 -11.87
CA GLY A 81 1.20 4.61 -12.71
C GLY A 81 1.47 3.96 -14.07
N MET A 82 2.59 4.28 -14.72
CA MET A 82 2.97 3.65 -15.99
C MET A 82 3.36 2.17 -15.86
N VAL A 83 4.11 1.80 -14.81
CA VAL A 83 4.47 0.39 -14.53
C VAL A 83 3.21 -0.44 -14.30
N MET A 84 2.27 0.08 -13.53
CA MET A 84 1.01 -0.61 -13.23
C MET A 84 0.13 -0.80 -14.47
N LEU A 85 0.08 0.20 -15.36
CA LEU A 85 -0.63 0.09 -16.64
C LEU A 85 -0.01 -0.93 -17.60
N ARG A 86 1.29 -1.20 -17.45
CA ARG A 86 2.06 -2.10 -18.31
C ARG A 86 1.83 -3.58 -17.98
N GLY A 87 1.38 -3.89 -16.75
CA GLY A 87 0.96 -5.23 -16.34
C GLY A 87 2.06 -6.27 -16.56
N GLU A 88 3.14 -6.18 -15.78
CA GLU A 88 4.16 -7.23 -15.77
C GLU A 88 3.59 -8.46 -15.03
N ASP A 89 3.39 -9.54 -15.79
CA ASP A 89 2.96 -10.83 -15.26
C ASP A 89 4.16 -11.39 -14.47
N GLU A 90 4.18 -11.14 -13.15
CA GLU A 90 5.15 -11.80 -12.26
C GLU A 90 4.66 -13.22 -11.98
N ASP A 91 5.27 -14.17 -12.68
CA ASP A 91 5.21 -15.60 -12.35
C ASP A 91 5.95 -15.85 -11.03
N GLU A 92 5.38 -15.40 -9.90
CA GLU A 92 5.82 -15.85 -8.59
C GLU A 92 5.30 -17.27 -8.36
N GLU A 93 6.21 -18.24 -8.36
CA GLU A 93 5.95 -19.59 -7.87
C GLU A 93 5.41 -19.49 -6.43
N ALA A 94 4.10 -19.64 -6.29
CA ALA A 94 3.41 -19.61 -5.00
C ALA A 94 3.91 -20.76 -4.12
N LYS A 95 4.94 -20.50 -3.29
CA LYS A 95 5.36 -21.43 -2.24
C LYS A 95 4.15 -21.71 -1.34
N GLU A 96 3.89 -22.98 -1.05
CA GLU A 96 2.86 -23.35 -0.07
C GLU A 96 3.22 -22.76 1.30
N ILE A 97 2.55 -21.68 1.68
CA ILE A 97 2.72 -21.06 2.99
C ILE A 97 2.04 -21.95 4.04
N GLU A 98 2.84 -22.60 4.89
CA GLU A 98 2.35 -23.39 6.03
C GLU A 98 1.77 -22.45 7.10
N MET A 99 0.44 -22.44 7.26
CA MET A 99 -0.26 -21.58 8.22
C MET A 99 -0.29 -22.17 9.63
N LYS A 100 0.77 -21.94 10.42
CA LYS A 100 0.82 -22.32 11.84
C LYS A 100 0.07 -21.34 12.75
N SER A 101 0.17 -20.04 12.46
CA SER A 101 -0.52 -18.98 13.20
C SER A 101 -0.97 -17.88 12.24
N PRO A 102 -2.28 -17.62 12.09
CA PRO A 102 -2.79 -16.60 11.16
C PRO A 102 -2.20 -15.21 11.39
N PHE A 103 -1.92 -14.87 12.66
CA PHE A 103 -1.25 -13.61 13.01
C PHE A 103 0.19 -13.58 12.46
N ILE A 104 1.00 -14.59 12.78
CA ILE A 104 2.42 -14.60 12.39
C ILE A 104 2.54 -14.73 10.88
N THR A 105 1.73 -15.58 10.26
CA THR A 105 1.72 -15.73 8.81
C THR A 105 1.32 -14.43 8.11
N GLY A 106 0.23 -13.78 8.53
CA GLY A 106 -0.18 -12.49 7.97
C GLY A 106 0.88 -11.40 8.18
N PHE A 107 1.44 -11.33 9.38
CA PHE A 107 2.51 -10.38 9.69
C PHE A 107 3.74 -10.60 8.80
N MET A 108 4.24 -11.83 8.71
CA MET A 108 5.46 -12.13 7.94
C MET A 108 5.28 -11.94 6.44
N VAL A 109 4.12 -12.34 5.90
CA VAL A 109 3.83 -12.17 4.47
C VAL A 109 3.80 -10.68 4.13
N ILE A 110 3.04 -9.88 4.88
CA ILE A 110 2.94 -8.44 4.61
C ILE A 110 4.25 -7.74 4.86
N LEU A 111 4.94 -8.03 5.96
CA LEU A 111 6.22 -7.42 6.26
C LEU A 111 7.21 -7.64 5.10
N LEU A 112 7.35 -8.87 4.61
CA LEU A 112 8.30 -9.20 3.55
C LEU A 112 7.87 -8.67 2.19
N SER A 113 6.58 -8.71 1.86
CA SER A 113 6.06 -8.23 0.57
C SER A 113 6.08 -6.72 0.46
N GLU A 114 5.92 -5.99 1.57
CA GLU A 114 5.87 -4.54 1.58
C GLU A 114 7.27 -3.92 1.71
N MET A 115 8.24 -4.56 2.37
CA MET A 115 9.58 -3.99 2.63
C MET A 115 10.24 -3.43 1.36
N GLY A 116 10.32 -2.10 1.27
CA GLY A 116 10.94 -1.40 0.15
C GLY A 116 10.07 -1.26 -1.10
N ASP A 117 8.75 -1.51 -0.99
CA ASP A 117 7.84 -1.31 -2.11
C ASP A 117 7.53 0.18 -2.37
N LYS A 118 6.96 0.41 -3.55
CA LYS A 118 6.60 1.69 -4.16
C LYS A 118 5.76 2.56 -3.22
N THR A 119 4.84 1.95 -2.49
CA THR A 119 3.91 2.65 -1.60
C THR A 119 4.59 3.13 -0.32
N GLN A 120 5.59 2.41 0.21
CA GLN A 120 6.43 2.89 1.31
C GLN A 120 7.25 4.12 0.92
N ILE A 121 7.84 4.11 -0.29
CA ILE A 121 8.58 5.27 -0.79
C ILE A 121 7.63 6.47 -0.90
N ALA A 122 6.41 6.27 -1.42
CA ALA A 122 5.39 7.30 -1.50
C ALA A 122 4.97 7.84 -0.12
N ALA A 123 4.77 6.96 0.87
CA ALA A 123 4.44 7.33 2.25
C ALA A 123 5.56 8.19 2.88
N GLY A 124 6.82 7.82 2.67
CA GLY A 124 7.97 8.61 3.11
C GLY A 124 8.04 9.99 2.45
N LEU A 125 7.82 10.08 1.13
CA LEU A 125 7.76 11.37 0.42
C LEU A 125 6.62 12.26 0.89
N PHE A 126 5.45 11.68 1.17
CA PHE A 126 4.34 12.42 1.75
C PHE A 126 4.68 12.92 3.16
N ALA A 127 5.32 12.10 3.99
CA ALA A 127 5.78 12.51 5.32
C ALA A 127 6.86 13.60 5.30
N ALA A 128 7.63 13.69 4.21
CA ALA A 128 8.62 14.73 4.01
C ALA A 128 7.99 16.09 3.63
N LYS A 129 6.76 16.10 3.09
CA LYS A 129 6.06 17.31 2.62
C LYS A 129 4.91 17.76 3.53
N TYR A 130 4.18 16.81 4.10
CA TYR A 130 2.97 17.03 4.88
C TYR A 130 3.18 16.63 6.34
N SER A 131 2.19 16.86 7.20
CA SER A 131 2.25 16.41 8.59
C SER A 131 2.43 14.89 8.68
N SER A 132 3.58 14.43 9.19
CA SER A 132 3.93 13.00 9.31
C SER A 132 2.88 12.19 10.07
N VAL A 133 2.29 12.76 11.12
CA VAL A 133 1.20 12.12 11.89
C VAL A 133 -0.06 11.95 11.04
N ALA A 134 -0.45 12.98 10.28
CA ALA A 134 -1.63 12.90 9.41
C ALA A 134 -1.39 11.94 8.23
N VAL A 135 -0.17 11.91 7.69
CA VAL A 135 0.23 10.99 6.63
C VAL A 135 0.17 9.55 7.10
N PHE A 136 0.78 9.26 8.26
CA PHE A 136 0.73 7.93 8.85
C PHE A 136 -0.72 7.49 9.11
N ALA A 137 -1.54 8.35 9.70
CA ALA A 137 -2.94 8.04 9.94
C ALA A 137 -3.71 7.78 8.64
N GLY A 138 -3.46 8.57 7.58
CA GLY A 138 -4.07 8.39 6.26
C GLY A 138 -3.68 7.07 5.61
N THR A 139 -2.39 6.74 5.60
CA THR A 139 -1.85 5.48 5.08
C THR A 139 -2.44 4.27 5.81
N ILE A 140 -2.37 4.25 7.15
CA ILE A 140 -2.88 3.13 7.95
C ILE A 140 -4.39 2.98 7.83
N ALA A 141 -5.15 4.08 7.75
CA ALA A 141 -6.59 4.02 7.55
C ALA A 141 -6.95 3.41 6.18
N ALA A 142 -6.21 3.76 5.12
CA ALA A 142 -6.42 3.18 3.80
C ALA A 142 -6.14 1.68 3.80
N LEU A 143 -4.98 1.28 4.32
CA LEU A 143 -4.56 -0.13 4.42
C LEU A 143 -5.50 -0.95 5.29
N ALA A 144 -6.05 -0.37 6.36
CA ALA A 144 -7.05 -1.02 7.20
C ALA A 144 -8.34 -1.30 6.42
N VAL A 145 -8.87 -0.31 5.69
CA VAL A 145 -10.07 -0.49 4.86
C VAL A 145 -9.86 -1.60 3.84
N LEU A 146 -8.73 -1.57 3.14
CA LEU A 146 -8.38 -2.56 2.12
C LEU A 146 -8.21 -3.96 2.72
N SER A 147 -7.54 -4.08 3.86
CA SER A 147 -7.36 -5.35 4.57
C SER A 147 -8.69 -5.94 5.02
N VAL A 148 -9.60 -5.10 5.53
CA VAL A 148 -10.95 -5.54 5.90
C VAL A 148 -11.72 -6.02 4.68
N LEU A 149 -11.66 -5.30 3.56
CA LEU A 149 -12.31 -5.70 2.31
C LEU A 149 -11.73 -7.01 1.76
N ALA A 150 -10.41 -7.18 1.78
CA ALA A 150 -9.74 -8.39 1.32
C ALA A 150 -10.09 -9.61 2.19
N ILE A 151 -10.09 -9.45 3.52
CA ILE A 151 -10.46 -10.51 4.45
C ILE A 151 -11.94 -10.86 4.32
N TRP A 152 -12.81 -9.85 4.25
CA TRP A 152 -14.24 -10.05 4.04
C TRP A 152 -14.48 -10.77 2.70
N ALA A 153 -13.89 -10.31 1.60
CA ALA A 153 -13.98 -10.98 0.31
C ALA A 153 -13.47 -12.43 0.41
N GLY A 154 -12.34 -12.69 1.05
CA GLY A 154 -11.80 -14.03 1.25
C GLY A 154 -12.71 -14.97 2.06
N GLN A 155 -13.58 -14.44 2.94
CA GLN A 155 -14.60 -15.25 3.64
C GLN A 155 -15.70 -15.75 2.69
N PHE A 156 -16.10 -14.94 1.72
CA PHE A 156 -17.19 -15.23 0.80
C PHE A 156 -16.72 -15.85 -0.52
N LEU A 157 -15.44 -15.72 -0.84
CA LEU A 157 -14.90 -16.11 -2.14
C LEU A 157 -14.45 -17.57 -2.14
N SER A 158 -15.05 -18.36 -3.02
CA SER A 158 -14.64 -19.75 -3.26
C SER A 158 -13.87 -19.95 -4.58
N LYS A 159 -13.79 -18.96 -5.50
CA LYS A 159 -12.90 -18.99 -6.71
C LYS A 159 -13.04 -17.74 -7.62
N LYS A 160 -11.91 -17.35 -8.24
CA LYS A 160 -11.66 -16.47 -9.41
C LYS A 160 -11.92 -14.95 -9.29
N ILE A 161 -10.88 -14.19 -8.95
CA ILE A 161 -10.77 -12.72 -9.14
C ILE A 161 -9.83 -12.43 -10.33
N ASP A 162 -10.19 -11.48 -11.18
CA ASP A 162 -9.36 -11.00 -12.30
C ASP A 162 -8.41 -9.88 -11.82
N GLN A 163 -7.14 -10.24 -11.61
CA GLN A 163 -6.10 -9.32 -11.13
C GLN A 163 -5.78 -8.20 -12.13
N LYS A 164 -6.00 -8.43 -13.43
CA LYS A 164 -5.56 -7.52 -14.50
C LYS A 164 -6.46 -6.29 -14.61
N LEU A 165 -7.75 -6.43 -14.29
CA LEU A 165 -8.70 -5.32 -14.28
C LEU A 165 -8.47 -4.37 -13.10
N LEU A 166 -8.21 -4.91 -11.90
CA LEU A 166 -7.95 -4.10 -10.72
C LEU A 166 -6.69 -3.24 -10.87
N SER A 167 -5.60 -3.86 -11.32
CA SER A 167 -4.32 -3.18 -11.57
C SER A 167 -4.47 -2.02 -12.58
N ARG A 168 -5.27 -2.19 -13.65
CA ARG A 168 -5.52 -1.11 -14.62
C ARG A 168 -6.24 0.10 -14.02
N ILE A 169 -7.21 -0.11 -13.14
CA ILE A 169 -7.97 0.98 -12.50
C ILE A 169 -7.05 1.78 -11.58
N ALA A 170 -6.23 1.10 -10.76
CA ALA A 170 -5.25 1.72 -9.89
C ALA A 170 -4.22 2.55 -10.68
N GLY A 171 -3.74 2.04 -11.82
CA GLY A 171 -2.73 2.71 -12.65
C GLY A 171 -3.19 4.03 -13.26
N ILE A 172 -4.42 4.10 -13.79
CA ILE A 172 -5.02 5.35 -14.33
C ILE A 172 -5.07 6.43 -13.25
N LEU A 173 -5.41 6.02 -12.04
CA LEU A 173 -5.64 6.94 -10.94
C LEU A 173 -4.31 7.47 -10.37
N PHE A 174 -3.27 6.62 -10.32
CA PHE A 174 -1.89 7.02 -10.03
C PHE A 174 -1.37 8.11 -10.97
N VAL A 175 -1.54 7.93 -12.27
CA VAL A 175 -1.12 8.92 -13.28
C VAL A 175 -1.82 10.26 -13.05
N THR A 176 -3.11 10.22 -12.73
CA THR A 176 -3.90 11.44 -12.50
C THR A 176 -3.42 12.19 -11.26
N ILE A 177 -3.18 11.49 -10.15
CA ILE A 177 -2.65 12.09 -8.90
C ILE A 177 -1.26 12.69 -9.14
N GLY A 178 -0.37 11.98 -9.82
CA GLY A 178 0.98 12.45 -10.14
C GLY A 178 0.98 13.73 -10.97
N ALA A 179 0.13 13.79 -12.01
CA ALA A 179 -0.04 14.98 -12.85
C ALA A 179 -0.55 16.19 -12.04
N VAL A 180 -1.54 16.00 -11.18
CA VAL A 180 -2.08 17.07 -10.32
C VAL A 180 -0.99 17.61 -9.37
N MET A 181 -0.15 16.75 -8.80
CA MET A 181 0.92 17.16 -7.88
C MET A 181 2.01 18.03 -8.55
N LEU A 182 2.25 17.81 -9.84
CA LEU A 182 3.18 18.62 -10.66
C LEU A 182 2.57 19.97 -11.07
N ILE A 183 1.27 20.00 -11.38
CA ILE A 183 0.59 21.22 -11.87
C ILE A 183 0.16 22.14 -10.72
N ALA A 184 -0.33 21.59 -9.60
CA ALA A 184 -1.04 22.32 -8.56
C ALA A 184 -0.17 22.84 -7.39
N GLY A 185 1.11 23.10 -7.60
CA GLY A 185 1.95 23.78 -6.61
C GLY A 185 3.03 24.61 -7.25
#